data_AF-A0A6H1R4B6-F1
#
_entry.id   AF-A0A6H1R4B6-F1
#
_cell.length_a   1.000
_cell.length_b   1.000
_cell.length_c   1.000
_cell.angle_alpha   90.00
_cell.angle_beta   90.00
_cell.angle_gamma   90.00
#
_symmetry.space_group_name_H-M   'P 1'
#
loop_
_entity.id
_entity.type
_entity.pdbx_description
1 polymer ?
#
loop_
_entity_poly.entity_id
_entity_poly.type
_entity_poly.pdbx_seq_one_letter_code
_entity_poly.pdbx_strand_id
1 'polypeptide(L)' 'MSDYLTYVWRPVTGGRHAFPIAATKIPASDQVVAFCGAEANAAELHGRSEVDWIREDTCINCWHSLTIRPCP' A
#
# COMPACT_ATOMS: atom_id res chain seq x y z
N MET A 1 -5.82 10.43 14.12
CA MET A 1 -5.34 11.32 13.03
C MET A 1 -5.14 10.52 11.75
N SER A 2 -6.23 9.97 11.20
CA SER A 2 -6.22 9.19 9.95
C SER A 2 -7.28 9.67 8.96
N ASP A 3 -8.08 10.68 9.34
CA ASP A 3 -9.31 11.03 8.63
C ASP A 3 -9.08 11.83 7.34
N TYR A 4 -7.82 12.14 7.02
CA TYR A 4 -7.41 12.82 5.79
C TYR A 4 -6.59 11.93 4.85
N LEU A 5 -6.14 10.75 5.30
CA LEU A 5 -5.33 9.86 4.46
C LEU A 5 -6.26 9.00 3.62
N THR A 6 -6.23 9.18 2.30
CA THR A 6 -7.00 8.34 1.36
C THR A 6 -6.27 7.06 0.98
N TYR A 7 -4.93 7.06 1.09
CA TYR A 7 -4.07 5.92 0.78
C TYR A 7 -2.85 5.85 1.69
N VAL A 8 -2.17 4.71 1.62
CA VAL A 8 -0.93 4.43 2.33
C VAL A 8 0.03 3.68 1.41
N TRP A 9 1.31 4.01 1.46
CA TRP A 9 2.36 3.19 0.85
C TRP A 9 2.83 2.14 1.84
N ARG A 10 3.06 0.90 1.40
CA ARG A 10 3.64 -0.15 2.22
C ARG A 10 4.59 -1.03 1.40
N PRO A 11 5.79 -1.35 1.93
CA PRO A 11 6.63 -2.40 1.38
C PRO A 11 5.95 -3.73 1.66
N VAL A 12 5.70 -4.48 0.61
CA VAL A 12 5.21 -5.85 0.65
C VAL A 12 6.15 -6.70 -0.19
N THR A 13 5.98 -8.01 -0.15
CA THR A 13 6.75 -8.91 -1.01
C THR A 13 6.57 -8.50 -2.47
N GLY A 14 7.67 -8.15 -3.15
CA GLY A 14 7.65 -7.73 -4.55
C GLY A 14 7.66 -6.21 -4.79
N GLY A 15 7.69 -5.40 -3.72
CA GLY A 15 7.98 -3.97 -3.81
C GLY A 15 7.13 -3.12 -2.88
N ARG A 16 7.30 -1.80 -3.00
CA ARG A 16 6.51 -0.81 -2.28
C ARG A 16 5.31 -0.36 -3.11
N HIS A 17 4.13 -0.73 -2.64
CA HIS A 17 2.85 -0.48 -3.31
C HIS A 17 1.98 0.49 -2.53
N ALA A 18 1.03 1.12 -3.22
CA ALA A 18 0.04 1.99 -2.62
C ALA A 18 -1.29 1.24 -2.46
N PHE A 19 -1.85 1.32 -1.26
CA PHE A 19 -3.10 0.69 -0.86
C PHE A 19 -4.10 1.74 -0.38
N PRO A 20 -5.42 1.51 -0.49
CA PRO A 20 -6.41 2.36 0.15
C PRO A 20 -6.22 2.32 1.68
N ILE A 21 -6.47 3.44 2.38
CA ILE A 21 -6.27 3.49 3.84
C ILE A 21 -7.12 2.46 4.58
N ALA A 22 -8.28 2.08 4.02
CA ALA A 22 -9.15 1.04 4.58
C ALA A 22 -8.47 -0.33 4.66
N ALA A 23 -7.45 -0.59 3.83
CA ALA A 23 -6.71 -1.84 3.84
C ALA A 23 -5.95 -2.08 5.15
N THR A 24 -5.58 -1.03 5.89
CA THR A 24 -4.89 -1.17 7.20
C THR A 24 -5.82 -1.60 8.34
N LYS A 25 -7.12 -1.71 8.06
CA LYS A 25 -8.14 -2.18 9.01
C LYS A 25 -8.59 -3.61 8.70
N ILE A 26 -8.14 -4.19 7.59
CA ILE A 26 -8.48 -5.54 7.18
C ILE A 26 -7.75 -6.54 8.10
N PRO A 27 -8.41 -7.63 8.54
CA PRO A 27 -7.77 -8.64 9.37
C PRO A 27 -6.50 -9.20 8.73
N ALA A 28 -5.46 -9.43 9.55
CA ALA A 28 -4.16 -9.93 9.09
C ALA A 28 -4.21 -11.31 8.41
N SER A 29 -5.32 -12.05 8.51
CA SER A 29 -5.55 -13.31 7.80
C SER A 29 -5.93 -13.13 6.33
N ASP A 30 -6.38 -11.94 5.96
CA ASP A 30 -7.04 -11.69 4.68
C ASP A 30 -6.07 -11.08 3.66
N GLN A 31 -6.51 -11.01 2.40
CA GLN A 31 -5.77 -10.39 1.32
C GLN A 31 -6.22 -8.94 1.11
N VAL A 32 -5.28 -8.11 0.66
CA VAL A 32 -5.52 -6.72 0.29
C VAL A 32 -4.99 -6.45 -1.11
N VAL A 33 -5.63 -5.53 -1.82
CA VAL A 33 -5.30 -5.21 -3.21
C VAL A 33 -4.73 -3.80 -3.30
N ALA A 34 -3.55 -3.68 -3.91
CA ALA A 34 -2.91 -2.42 -4.23
C ALA A 34 -3.60 -1.72 -5.42
N PHE A 35 -3.35 -0.43 -5.62
CA PHE A 35 -3.93 0.30 -6.77
C PHE A 35 -3.47 -0.23 -8.14
N CYS A 36 -2.30 -0.88 -8.21
CA CYS A 36 -1.83 -1.55 -9.42
C CYS A 36 -2.46 -2.94 -9.64
N GLY A 37 -3.30 -3.43 -8.73
CA GLY A 37 -3.91 -4.76 -8.78
C GLY A 37 -3.09 -5.87 -8.10
N ALA A 38 -1.90 -5.57 -7.59
CA ALA A 38 -1.12 -6.55 -6.82
C ALA A 38 -1.84 -6.93 -5.53
N GLU A 39 -1.90 -8.24 -5.25
CA GLU A 39 -2.44 -8.79 -4.01
C GLU A 39 -1.31 -9.00 -3.01
N ALA A 40 -1.57 -8.67 -1.75
CA ALA A 40 -0.66 -8.92 -0.65
C ALA A 40 -1.43 -9.36 0.58
N ASN A 41 -0.78 -10.07 1.50
CA ASN A 41 -1.38 -10.38 2.77
C ASN A 41 -1.54 -9.09 3.60
N ALA A 42 -2.71 -8.88 4.22
CA ALA A 42 -2.98 -7.73 5.09
C ALA A 42 -1.93 -7.58 6.20
N ALA A 43 -1.38 -8.68 6.72
CA ALA A 43 -0.30 -8.70 7.69
C ALA A 43 0.94 -7.92 7.22
N GLU A 44 1.24 -7.94 5.91
CA GLU A 44 2.40 -7.24 5.34
C GLU A 44 2.25 -5.71 5.37
N LEU A 45 1.03 -5.18 5.53
CA LEU A 45 0.82 -3.75 5.68
C LEU A 45 1.29 -3.21 7.05
N HIS A 46 1.66 -4.11 7.97
CA HIS A 46 2.05 -3.80 9.34
C HIS A 46 3.42 -4.40 9.68
N GLY A 47 4.12 -3.82 10.66
CA GLY A 47 5.33 -4.41 11.23
C GLY A 47 6.57 -4.46 10.30
N ARG A 48 6.55 -3.75 9.16
CA ARG A 48 7.70 -3.68 8.26
C ARG A 48 8.82 -2.84 8.85
N SER A 49 10.06 -3.32 8.68
CA SER A 49 11.26 -2.65 9.17
C SER A 49 11.63 -1.44 8.31
N GLU A 50 12.36 -0.48 8.87
CA GLU A 50 12.89 0.67 8.09
C GLU A 50 13.76 0.21 6.91
N VAL A 51 14.44 -0.92 7.04
CA VAL A 51 15.26 -1.50 5.97
C VAL A 51 14.38 -1.93 4.78
N ASP A 52 13.21 -2.50 5.02
CA ASP A 52 12.25 -2.84 3.96
C ASP A 52 11.83 -1.59 3.19
N TRP A 53 11.60 -0.48 3.91
CA TRP A 53 11.21 0.78 3.31
C TRP A 53 12.26 1.41 2.39
N ILE A 54 13.53 1.11 2.65
CA ILE A 54 14.68 1.60 1.87
C ILE A 54 14.95 0.68 0.68
N ARG A 55 14.84 -0.64 0.88
CA ARG A 55 15.25 -1.64 -0.12
C ARG A 55 14.20 -1.93 -1.17
N GLU A 56 12.92 -1.85 -0.82
CA GLU A 56 11.86 -2.20 -1.75
C GLU A 56 11.61 -1.09 -2.76
N ASP A 57 11.71 -1.46 -4.04
CA ASP A 57 11.46 -0.55 -5.16
C ASP A 57 10.03 -0.03 -5.14
N THR A 58 9.85 1.23 -5.52
CA THR A 58 8.51 1.82 -5.54
C THR A 58 7.79 1.49 -6.83
N CYS A 59 6.61 0.90 -6.72
CA CYS A 59 5.81 0.53 -7.88
C CYS A 59 5.34 1.78 -8.65
N ILE A 60 5.86 1.95 -9.87
CA ILE A 60 5.50 3.09 -10.74
C ILE A 60 4.03 3.06 -11.19
N ASN A 61 3.44 1.87 -11.32
CA ASN A 61 2.03 1.73 -11.69
C ASN A 61 1.12 2.28 -10.58
N CYS A 62 1.45 2.00 -9.31
CA CYS A 62 0.75 2.59 -8.16
C CYS A 62 0.86 4.12 -8.18
N TRP A 63 2.03 4.67 -8.52
CA TRP A 63 2.21 6.12 -8.69
C TRP A 63 1.28 6.68 -9.76
N HIS A 64 1.27 6.10 -10.96
CA HIS A 64 0.39 6.55 -12.05
C HIS A 64 -1.10 6.47 -11.67
N SER A 65 -1.53 5.38 -11.04
CA SER A 65 -2.92 5.23 -10.57
C SER A 65 -3.33 6.31 -9.58
N LEU A 66 -2.40 6.83 -8.77
CA LEU A 66 -2.66 7.93 -7.84
C LEU A 66 -2.68 9.29 -8.53
N THR A 67 -1.83 9.52 -9.54
CA THR A 67 -1.77 10.81 -10.27
C THR A 67 -2.91 10.99 -11.28
N ILE A 68 -3.52 9.90 -11.76
CA ILE A 68 -4.67 9.94 -12.68
C ILE A 68 -5.99 10.19 -11.93
N ARG A 69 -6.02 9.98 -10.60
CA ARG A 69 -7.22 10.28 -9.81
C ARG A 69 -7.45 11.79 -9.79
N PRO A 70 -8.62 12.28 -10.24
CA PRO A 70 -8.93 13.70 -10.13
C PRO A 70 -8.84 14.11 -8.66
N CYS A 71 -8.20 15.25 -8.40
CA CYS A 71 -8.26 15.92 -7.12
C CYS A 71 -9.75 16.01 -6.70
N PRO A 72 -10.12 15.55 -5.50
CA PRO A 72 -11.49 15.70 -5.02
C PRO A 72 -11.89 17.17 -4.91
#